data_AF-A0A7C0UJC8-F1
#
_entry.id   AF-A0A7C0UJC8-F1
#
_cell.length_a   1.000
_cell.length_b   1.000
_cell.length_c   1.000
_cell.angle_alpha   90.00
_cell.angle_beta   90.00
_cell.angle_gamma   90.00
#
_symmetry.space_group_name_H-M   'P 1'
#
loop_
_entity.id
_entity.type
_entity.pdbx_description
1 polymer ?
#
loop_
_entity_poly.entity_id
_entity_poly.type
_entity_poly.pdbx_seq_one_letter_code
_entity_poly.pdbx_strand_id
1 'polypeptide(L)'
;MVKFKPLKKKPGDVIRAEDWNKIQEDILKELQALEKRIEDLRTLINSMTESTIIVDPKSSFGKCYDLDVNIPGESSNYGAKVVGHIFKQWVLEQGRTGVICRFGILDYIDILYYWSGAGNGDKETLKITFEYVDGTSETIDKIYIHEFTELRPKGSANPYVEYLLSPTEHVWYKYMLKNPHPEKEVRYITFENINPQCTPRIGNVIQYLSKIKTMPV
;
A
#
# COMPACT_ATOMS: atom_id res chain seq x y z
N MET A 1 -36.21 15.97 9.30
CA MET A 1 -35.74 17.30 8.84
C MET A 1 -36.85 17.96 8.05
N VAL A 2 -37.32 19.12 8.49
CA VAL A 2 -38.30 19.92 7.74
C VAL A 2 -37.49 20.72 6.72
N LYS A 3 -37.56 20.35 5.43
CA LYS A 3 -36.98 21.16 4.35
C LYS A 3 -37.61 22.55 4.37
N PHE A 4 -36.83 23.60 4.15
CA PHE A 4 -37.34 24.96 3.96
C PHE A 4 -38.49 24.94 2.96
N LYS A 5 -39.63 25.48 3.39
CA LYS A 5 -40.80 25.67 2.54
C LYS A 5 -40.93 27.16 2.26
N PRO A 6 -40.66 27.61 1.03
CA PRO A 6 -40.80 29.02 0.70
C PRO A 6 -42.26 29.45 0.91
N LEU A 7 -42.44 30.64 1.51
CA LEU A 7 -43.75 31.28 1.62
C LEU A 7 -44.23 31.64 0.21
N LYS A 8 -45.32 31.01 -0.24
CA LYS A 8 -45.98 31.36 -1.51
C LYS A 8 -46.92 32.54 -1.28
N LYS A 9 -46.46 33.76 -1.56
CA LYS A 9 -47.30 34.98 -1.57
C LYS A 9 -47.50 35.49 -3.00
N LYS A 10 -48.61 36.21 -3.26
CA LYS A 10 -48.86 36.82 -4.57
C LYS A 10 -48.04 38.11 -4.70
N PRO A 11 -47.66 38.52 -5.92
CA PRO A 11 -47.00 39.81 -6.12
C PRO A 11 -47.84 40.95 -5.50
N GLY A 12 -47.24 41.76 -4.63
CA GLY A 12 -47.91 42.86 -3.92
C GLY A 12 -48.30 42.58 -2.47
N ASP A 13 -48.22 41.33 -2.00
CA ASP A 13 -48.49 41.00 -0.60
C ASP A 13 -47.33 41.43 0.32
N VAL A 14 -47.66 42.12 1.42
CA VAL A 14 -46.66 42.56 2.41
C VAL A 14 -46.15 41.35 3.22
N ILE A 15 -44.84 41.19 3.30
CA ILE A 15 -44.19 40.24 4.22
C ILE A 15 -44.18 40.86 5.61
N ARG A 16 -44.80 40.20 6.59
CA ARG A 16 -44.77 40.67 7.99
C ARG A 16 -43.36 40.48 8.54
N ALA A 17 -42.92 41.36 9.44
CA ALA A 17 -41.59 41.27 10.04
C ALA A 17 -41.32 39.89 10.70
N GLU A 18 -42.35 39.30 11.31
CA GLU A 18 -42.30 37.95 11.90
C GLU A 18 -42.02 36.86 10.85
N ASP A 19 -42.68 36.93 9.68
CA ASP A 19 -42.47 36.00 8.56
C ASP A 19 -41.02 36.13 8.03
N TRP A 20 -40.52 37.36 7.96
CA TRP A 20 -39.15 37.65 7.49
C TRP A 20 -38.09 37.11 8.44
N ASN A 21 -38.25 37.37 9.75
CA ASN A 21 -37.33 36.87 10.78
C ASN A 21 -37.29 35.34 10.78
N LYS A 22 -38.45 34.69 10.66
CA LYS A 22 -38.54 33.23 10.57
C LYS A 22 -37.82 32.67 9.33
N ILE A 23 -37.96 33.32 8.17
CA ILE A 23 -37.21 32.94 6.96
C ILE A 23 -35.71 33.04 7.19
N GLN A 24 -35.24 34.14 7.81
CA GLN A 24 -33.81 34.33 8.09
C GLN A 24 -33.28 33.27 9.06
N GLU A 25 -34.02 32.95 10.12
CA GLU A 25 -33.66 31.88 11.06
C GLU A 25 -33.62 30.50 10.39
N ASP A 26 -34.61 30.17 9.55
CA ASP A 26 -34.67 28.90 8.86
C ASP A 26 -33.52 28.77 7.86
N ILE A 27 -33.19 29.83 7.11
CA ILE A 27 -32.03 29.87 6.19
C ILE A 27 -30.72 29.70 6.99
N LEU A 28 -30.55 30.41 8.10
CA LEU A 28 -29.34 30.32 8.92
C LEU A 28 -29.15 28.89 9.48
N LYS A 29 -30.23 28.27 9.96
CA LYS A 29 -30.20 26.87 10.42
C LYS A 29 -29.84 25.90 9.30
N GLU A 30 -30.38 26.08 8.11
CA GLU A 30 -30.02 25.25 6.95
C GLU A 30 -28.57 25.45 6.52
N LEU A 31 -28.06 26.68 6.50
CA LEU A 31 -26.65 26.95 6.20
C LEU A 31 -25.71 26.30 7.21
N GLN A 32 -25.97 26.45 8.51
CA GLN A 32 -25.17 25.79 9.55
C GLN A 32 -25.22 24.26 9.44
N ALA A 33 -26.38 23.69 9.11
CA ALA A 33 -26.52 22.25 8.89
C ALA A 33 -25.75 21.78 7.64
N LEU A 34 -25.74 22.57 6.58
CA LEU A 34 -24.97 22.30 5.37
C LEU A 34 -23.47 22.38 5.63
N GLU A 35 -23.00 23.42 6.33
CA GLU A 35 -21.59 23.56 6.71
C GLU A 35 -21.11 22.37 7.53
N LYS A 36 -21.88 21.97 8.55
CA LYS A 36 -21.56 20.77 9.35
C LYS A 36 -21.49 19.52 8.46
N ARG A 37 -22.45 19.34 7.56
CA ARG A 37 -22.48 18.16 6.69
C ARG A 37 -21.33 18.16 5.68
N ILE A 38 -20.93 19.32 5.18
CA ILE A 38 -19.74 19.47 4.33
C ILE A 38 -18.49 19.05 5.12
N GLU A 39 -18.36 19.47 6.38
CA GLU A 39 -17.21 19.12 7.21
C GLU A 39 -17.18 17.61 7.56
N ASP A 40 -18.34 17.02 7.87
CA ASP A 40 -18.47 15.58 8.08
C ASP A 40 -18.05 14.79 6.82
N LEU A 41 -18.47 15.25 5.63
CA LEU A 41 -18.11 14.62 4.36
C LEU A 41 -16.62 14.79 4.03
N ARG A 42 -16.03 15.95 4.33
CA ARG A 42 -14.57 16.16 4.18
C ARG A 42 -13.79 15.21 5.09
N THR A 43 -14.23 15.07 6.33
CA THR A 43 -13.62 14.14 7.30
C THR A 43 -13.71 12.69 6.79
N LEU A 44 -14.88 12.30 6.26
CA LEU A 44 -15.08 10.99 5.66
C LEU A 44 -14.11 10.76 4.49
N ILE A 45 -14.05 11.68 3.54
CA ILE A 45 -13.14 11.58 2.37
C ILE A 45 -11.68 11.48 2.82
N ASN A 46 -11.26 12.30 3.79
CA ASN A 46 -9.90 12.27 4.34
C ASN A 46 -9.55 10.94 5.04
N SER A 47 -10.55 10.17 5.46
CA SER A 47 -10.37 8.84 6.07
C SER A 47 -10.39 7.70 5.05
N MET A 48 -10.79 7.96 3.79
CA MET A 48 -10.85 6.92 2.77
C MET A 48 -9.46 6.60 2.22
N THR A 49 -9.13 5.31 2.21
CA THR A 49 -7.92 4.77 1.59
C THR A 49 -8.31 3.89 0.41
N GLU A 50 -7.64 4.10 -0.72
CA GLU A 50 -7.67 3.20 -1.86
C GLU A 50 -6.63 2.10 -1.67
N SER A 51 -6.95 0.89 -2.12
CA SER A 51 -6.05 -0.25 -2.10
C SER A 51 -5.81 -0.73 -3.52
N THR A 52 -4.56 -0.65 -3.97
CA THR A 52 -4.16 -1.06 -5.31
C THR A 52 -3.28 -2.30 -5.24
N ILE A 53 -3.55 -3.28 -6.11
CA ILE A 53 -2.72 -4.50 -6.25
C ILE A 53 -2.11 -4.47 -7.66
N ILE A 54 -0.78 -4.52 -7.72
CA ILE A 54 -0.03 -4.65 -8.97
C ILE A 54 0.47 -6.08 -9.07
N VAL A 55 -0.03 -6.78 -10.08
CA VAL A 55 0.38 -8.15 -10.44
C VAL A 55 1.42 -8.08 -11.56
N ASP A 56 2.51 -8.83 -11.41
CA ASP A 56 3.66 -8.88 -12.32
C ASP A 56 4.30 -7.50 -12.62
N PRO A 57 4.66 -6.71 -11.60
CA PRO A 57 5.37 -5.46 -11.82
C PRO A 57 6.68 -5.76 -12.54
N LYS A 58 6.90 -5.10 -13.68
CA LYS A 58 8.14 -5.23 -14.42
C LYS A 58 9.27 -4.57 -13.64
N SER A 59 10.35 -5.32 -13.45
CA SER A 59 11.58 -4.78 -12.89
C SER A 59 12.56 -4.44 -14.00
N SER A 60 13.23 -3.30 -13.86
CA SER A 60 14.35 -2.91 -14.74
C SER A 60 15.68 -3.58 -14.33
N PHE A 61 15.73 -4.24 -13.17
CA PHE A 61 16.90 -4.89 -12.61
C PHE A 61 16.60 -6.30 -12.10
N GLY A 62 17.65 -7.10 -11.95
CA GLY A 62 17.57 -8.42 -11.33
C GLY A 62 17.10 -9.54 -12.27
N LYS A 63 17.07 -10.76 -11.72
CA LYS A 63 16.59 -11.96 -12.42
C LYS A 63 15.29 -12.42 -11.78
N CYS A 64 14.36 -12.83 -12.63
CA CYS A 64 13.07 -13.36 -12.25
C CYS A 64 13.02 -14.85 -12.57
N TYR A 65 12.56 -15.65 -11.62
CA TYR A 65 12.43 -17.10 -11.77
C TYR A 65 10.98 -17.51 -11.55
N ASP A 66 10.57 -18.59 -12.21
CA ASP A 66 9.29 -19.24 -11.90
C ASP A 66 9.38 -19.95 -10.53
N LEU A 67 8.22 -20.23 -9.94
CA LEU A 67 8.13 -20.77 -8.58
C LEU A 67 8.44 -22.28 -8.50
N ASP A 68 8.29 -23.01 -9.60
CA ASP A 68 8.56 -24.45 -9.75
C ASP A 68 9.99 -24.76 -10.22
N VAL A 69 10.84 -23.74 -10.33
CA VAL A 69 12.24 -23.87 -10.77
C VAL A 69 13.18 -23.66 -9.58
N ASN A 70 14.20 -24.50 -9.48
CA ASN A 70 15.28 -24.30 -8.50
C ASN A 70 16.14 -23.09 -8.89
N ILE A 71 16.33 -22.19 -7.94
CA ILE A 71 17.26 -21.06 -8.09
C ILE A 71 18.70 -21.63 -8.05
N PRO A 72 19.65 -21.10 -8.86
CA PRO A 72 21.03 -21.56 -8.81
C PRO A 72 21.61 -21.49 -7.38
N GLY A 73 22.09 -22.63 -6.89
CA GLY A 73 22.60 -22.79 -5.52
C GLY A 73 21.58 -23.31 -4.51
N GLU A 74 20.29 -23.37 -4.86
CA GLU A 74 19.23 -23.89 -4.01
C GLU A 74 18.80 -25.30 -4.44
N SER A 75 18.47 -26.16 -3.48
CA SER A 75 18.07 -27.55 -3.71
C SER A 75 16.55 -27.76 -3.75
N SER A 76 15.77 -26.74 -3.40
CA SER A 76 14.31 -26.81 -3.30
C SER A 76 13.63 -25.57 -3.91
N ASN A 77 12.35 -25.71 -4.23
CA ASN A 77 11.50 -24.66 -4.80
C ASN A 77 10.06 -24.78 -4.26
N TYR A 78 9.13 -23.94 -4.72
CA TYR A 78 7.75 -23.92 -4.20
C TYR A 78 6.87 -25.06 -4.75
N GLY A 79 7.34 -25.84 -5.72
CA GLY A 79 6.63 -27.01 -6.28
C GLY A 79 5.32 -26.69 -6.99
N ALA A 80 5.06 -25.42 -7.28
CA ALA A 80 3.86 -24.94 -7.97
C ALA A 80 4.22 -23.75 -8.85
N LYS A 81 3.52 -23.59 -9.97
CA LYS A 81 3.67 -22.42 -10.85
C LYS A 81 3.04 -21.15 -10.27
N VAL A 82 2.06 -21.31 -9.39
CA VAL A 82 1.30 -20.21 -8.78
C VAL A 82 1.00 -20.56 -7.33
N VAL A 83 1.20 -19.60 -6.42
CA VAL A 83 0.82 -19.66 -5.01
C VAL A 83 0.05 -18.38 -4.68
N GLY A 84 -1.26 -18.48 -4.51
CA GLY A 84 -2.14 -17.31 -4.41
C GLY A 84 -2.12 -16.49 -5.70
N HIS A 85 -1.66 -15.22 -5.62
CA HIS A 85 -1.42 -14.37 -6.79
C HIS A 85 0.04 -14.36 -7.26
N ILE A 86 0.94 -15.00 -6.52
CA ILE A 86 2.38 -15.02 -6.81
C ILE A 86 2.66 -16.13 -7.81
N PHE A 87 3.33 -15.82 -8.91
CA PHE A 87 3.72 -16.82 -9.91
C PHE A 87 5.16 -16.67 -10.37
N LYS A 88 5.86 -15.63 -9.90
CA LYS A 88 7.30 -15.47 -10.07
C LYS A 88 7.94 -14.89 -8.83
N GLN A 89 9.25 -15.10 -8.73
CA GLN A 89 10.10 -14.58 -7.67
C GLN A 89 11.32 -13.86 -8.24
N TRP A 90 11.62 -12.70 -7.67
CA TRP A 90 12.86 -11.98 -7.90
C TRP A 90 13.83 -12.33 -6.78
N VAL A 91 15.05 -12.73 -7.13
CA VAL A 91 16.04 -13.20 -6.15
C VAL A 91 17.46 -13.02 -6.70
N LEU A 92 18.40 -12.72 -5.81
CA LEU A 92 19.83 -12.81 -6.10
C LEU A 92 20.35 -14.18 -5.68
N GLU A 93 21.19 -14.77 -6.53
CA GLU A 93 21.85 -16.05 -6.27
C GLU A 93 22.66 -15.99 -4.96
N GLN A 94 22.81 -17.15 -4.31
CA GLN A 94 23.50 -17.27 -3.02
C GLN A 94 24.91 -16.64 -3.05
N GLY A 95 25.27 -15.95 -1.96
CA GLY A 95 26.56 -15.27 -1.84
C GLY A 95 26.59 -13.85 -2.43
N ARG A 96 25.51 -13.39 -3.08
CA ARG A 96 25.44 -12.04 -3.68
C ARG A 96 24.59 -11.07 -2.87
N THR A 97 25.03 -9.83 -2.83
CA THR A 97 24.28 -8.66 -2.33
C THR A 97 24.05 -7.65 -3.45
N GLY A 98 23.12 -6.72 -3.24
CA GLY A 98 22.75 -5.69 -4.21
C GLY A 98 21.27 -5.73 -4.59
N VAL A 99 20.92 -5.10 -5.71
CA VAL A 99 19.52 -4.95 -6.17
C VAL A 99 18.94 -6.29 -6.61
N ILE A 100 17.86 -6.69 -5.93
CA ILE A 100 17.02 -7.86 -6.28
C ILE A 100 16.07 -7.50 -7.41
N CYS A 101 15.35 -6.38 -7.27
CA CYS A 101 14.44 -5.83 -8.26
C CYS A 101 14.15 -4.35 -7.99
N ARG A 102 13.61 -3.67 -8.99
CA ARG A 102 13.20 -2.26 -8.97
C ARG A 102 11.91 -2.09 -9.75
N PHE A 103 10.80 -1.93 -9.04
CA PHE A 103 9.47 -1.77 -9.62
C PHE A 103 9.16 -0.30 -9.87
N GLY A 104 8.71 0.02 -11.08
CA GLY A 104 8.19 1.35 -11.41
C GLY A 104 6.75 1.49 -10.92
N ILE A 105 6.51 2.47 -10.06
CA ILE A 105 5.19 2.81 -9.53
C ILE A 105 5.12 4.33 -9.58
N LEU A 106 4.22 4.89 -10.38
CA LEU A 106 3.97 6.33 -10.45
C LEU A 106 2.67 6.61 -9.69
N ASP A 107 2.77 6.61 -8.36
CA ASP A 107 1.63 6.80 -7.47
C ASP A 107 2.06 7.26 -6.08
N TYR A 108 1.13 7.80 -5.30
CA TYR A 108 1.30 8.06 -3.88
C TYR A 108 1.08 6.77 -3.08
N ILE A 109 1.96 6.51 -2.12
CA ILE A 109 1.93 5.28 -1.33
C ILE A 109 2.00 5.66 0.14
N ASP A 110 0.98 5.31 0.91
CA ASP A 110 1.01 5.41 2.37
C ASP A 110 1.65 4.14 2.98
N ILE A 111 1.19 2.98 2.53
CA ILE A 111 1.63 1.68 3.02
C ILE A 111 1.91 0.77 1.84
N LEU A 112 3.09 0.15 1.82
CA LEU A 112 3.48 -0.90 0.91
C LEU A 112 3.31 -2.26 1.58
N TYR A 113 2.60 -3.16 0.90
CA TYR A 113 2.59 -4.59 1.18
C TYR A 113 3.37 -5.33 0.10
N TYR A 114 4.25 -6.24 0.53
CA TYR A 114 5.05 -7.05 -0.38
C TYR A 114 5.20 -8.47 0.17
N TRP A 115 5.32 -9.42 -0.74
CA TRP A 115 5.54 -10.82 -0.40
C TRP A 115 7.02 -11.15 -0.41
N SER A 116 7.50 -11.74 0.67
CA SER A 116 8.90 -12.14 0.79
C SER A 116 9.08 -13.38 1.65
N GLY A 117 10.14 -14.11 1.35
CA GLY A 117 10.76 -15.13 2.18
C GLY A 117 12.27 -15.03 1.99
N ALA A 118 13.06 -15.83 2.71
CA ALA A 118 14.50 -15.86 2.47
C ALA A 118 15.07 -17.27 2.69
N GLY A 119 15.91 -17.73 1.76
CA GLY A 119 16.77 -18.87 2.03
C GLY A 119 17.82 -18.49 3.07
N ASN A 120 18.02 -19.34 4.08
CA ASN A 120 18.85 -19.04 5.26
C ASN A 120 18.46 -17.70 5.92
N GLY A 121 17.14 -17.43 5.96
CA GLY A 121 16.53 -16.22 6.49
C GLY A 121 16.63 -16.09 8.02
N ASP A 122 15.56 -15.59 8.61
CA ASP A 122 15.46 -15.24 10.03
C ASP A 122 16.49 -14.19 10.46
N LYS A 123 16.78 -13.25 9.55
CA LYS A 123 17.82 -12.22 9.69
C LYS A 123 17.38 -10.91 9.05
N GLU A 124 18.02 -9.83 9.49
CA GLU A 124 18.01 -8.54 8.81
C GLU A 124 18.80 -8.67 7.50
N THR A 125 18.10 -8.64 6.38
CA THR A 125 18.69 -8.98 5.07
C THR A 125 18.22 -8.09 3.94
N LEU A 126 17.11 -7.38 4.12
CA LEU A 126 16.47 -6.64 3.07
C LEU A 126 16.58 -5.13 3.34
N LYS A 127 16.83 -4.39 2.28
CA LYS A 127 16.78 -2.93 2.24
C LYS A 127 15.76 -2.53 1.18
N ILE A 128 14.86 -1.61 1.52
CA ILE A 128 13.84 -1.10 0.61
C ILE A 128 14.02 0.41 0.46
N THR A 129 14.18 0.85 -0.78
CA THR A 129 14.35 2.27 -1.12
C THR A 129 13.15 2.76 -1.90
N PHE A 130 12.52 3.83 -1.42
CA PHE A 130 11.53 4.61 -2.16
C PHE A 130 12.25 5.74 -2.89
N GLU A 131 12.14 5.79 -4.22
CA GLU A 131 12.59 6.91 -5.01
C GLU A 131 11.37 7.71 -5.46
N TYR A 132 11.39 9.03 -5.21
CA TYR A 132 10.28 9.92 -5.48
C TYR A 132 10.45 10.65 -6.82
N VAL A 133 9.35 11.15 -7.39
CA VAL A 133 9.35 11.87 -8.68
C VAL A 133 10.20 13.14 -8.62
N ASP A 134 10.31 13.78 -7.46
CA ASP A 134 11.14 14.97 -7.22
C ASP A 134 12.65 14.69 -7.20
N GLY A 135 13.07 13.42 -7.35
CA GLY A 135 14.46 12.98 -7.37
C GLY A 135 15.05 12.67 -5.99
N THR A 136 14.30 12.88 -4.91
CA THR A 136 14.72 12.45 -3.56
C THR A 136 14.47 10.95 -3.37
N SER A 137 15.12 10.36 -2.36
CA SER A 137 14.92 8.95 -2.03
C SER A 137 15.00 8.74 -0.52
N GLU A 138 14.22 7.79 -0.02
CA GLU A 138 14.27 7.37 1.38
C GLU A 138 14.47 5.86 1.48
N THR A 139 15.30 5.44 2.43
CA THR A 139 15.71 4.04 2.59
C THR A 139 15.29 3.52 3.96
N ILE A 140 14.65 2.35 3.95
CA ILE A 140 14.45 1.54 5.16
C ILE A 140 15.36 0.33 5.05
N ASP A 141 16.36 0.28 5.92
CA ASP A 141 17.42 -0.74 5.91
C ASP A 141 17.21 -1.78 7.02
N LYS A 142 17.96 -2.88 6.94
CA LYS A 142 17.96 -3.95 7.96
C LYS A 142 16.59 -4.53 8.24
N ILE A 143 15.78 -4.69 7.21
CA ILE A 143 14.47 -5.31 7.30
C ILE A 143 14.65 -6.81 7.51
N TYR A 144 14.07 -7.31 8.61
CA TYR A 144 14.07 -8.73 8.97
C TYR A 144 13.15 -9.52 8.05
N ILE A 145 13.65 -10.62 7.48
CA ILE A 145 12.85 -11.53 6.64
C ILE A 145 12.97 -12.95 7.18
N HIS A 146 11.82 -13.58 7.40
CA HIS A 146 11.71 -14.94 7.87
C HIS A 146 12.23 -15.95 6.86
N GLU A 147 12.78 -17.05 7.37
CA GLU A 147 13.15 -18.21 6.58
C GLU A 147 11.90 -18.82 5.90
N PHE A 148 12.04 -19.26 4.65
CA PHE A 148 10.92 -19.66 3.78
C PHE A 148 10.61 -21.16 3.75
N THR A 149 11.50 -22.05 4.18
CA THR A 149 11.29 -23.51 4.14
C THR A 149 10.24 -24.01 5.11
N GLU A 150 10.03 -23.32 6.24
CA GLU A 150 9.00 -23.68 7.22
C GLU A 150 8.32 -22.44 7.81
N LEU A 151 7.10 -22.62 8.32
CA LEU A 151 6.32 -21.53 8.91
C LEU A 151 6.95 -21.05 10.22
N ARG A 152 7.37 -19.80 10.23
CA ARG A 152 7.93 -19.13 11.40
C ARG A 152 6.84 -18.44 12.22
N PRO A 153 6.96 -18.46 13.57
CA PRO A 153 6.08 -17.68 14.42
C PRO A 153 6.25 -16.19 14.12
N LYS A 154 5.16 -15.44 14.24
CA LYS A 154 5.16 -14.00 14.02
C LYS A 154 6.01 -13.31 15.10
N GLY A 155 7.22 -12.86 14.73
CA GLY A 155 8.13 -12.12 15.60
C GLY A 155 7.77 -10.64 15.75
N SER A 156 8.58 -9.88 16.50
CA SER A 156 8.39 -8.44 16.73
C SER A 156 9.21 -7.52 15.82
N ALA A 157 10.32 -8.00 15.24
CA ALA A 157 11.24 -7.16 14.46
C ALA A 157 10.65 -6.70 13.11
N ASN A 158 9.99 -7.60 12.39
CA ASN A 158 9.21 -7.28 11.19
C ASN A 158 8.03 -8.27 11.07
N PRO A 159 6.93 -8.05 11.82
CA PRO A 159 5.82 -8.97 11.87
C PRO A 159 5.11 -9.06 10.52
N TYR A 160 5.03 -10.26 9.93
CA TYR A 160 4.20 -10.47 8.75
C TYR A 160 2.71 -10.33 9.08
N VAL A 161 1.91 -9.87 8.11
CA VAL A 161 0.46 -9.69 8.26
C VAL A 161 -0.33 -10.90 7.79
N GLU A 162 0.22 -11.65 6.83
CA GLU A 162 -0.41 -12.79 6.17
C GLU A 162 0.69 -13.77 5.73
N TYR A 163 0.35 -15.04 5.51
CA TYR A 163 1.25 -16.02 4.92
C TYR A 163 0.51 -16.94 3.94
N LEU A 164 1.25 -17.52 2.99
CA LEU A 164 0.77 -18.54 2.06
C LEU A 164 1.71 -19.74 2.10
N LEU A 165 1.13 -20.94 2.09
CA LEU A 165 1.87 -22.20 1.99
C LEU A 165 1.81 -22.72 0.56
N SER A 166 2.94 -23.19 0.07
CA SER A 166 3.05 -23.91 -1.19
C SER A 166 2.92 -25.43 -0.97
N PRO A 167 2.77 -26.23 -2.04
CA PRO A 167 2.74 -27.70 -1.91
C PRO A 167 3.98 -28.33 -1.28
N THR A 168 5.14 -27.65 -1.33
CA THR A 168 6.37 -28.10 -0.65
C THR A 168 6.48 -27.57 0.78
N GLU A 169 5.39 -27.05 1.34
CA GLU A 169 5.29 -26.39 2.65
C GLU A 169 6.13 -25.13 2.80
N HIS A 170 6.86 -24.72 1.77
CA HIS A 170 7.53 -23.43 1.74
C HIS A 170 6.52 -22.29 1.82
N VAL A 171 6.95 -21.21 2.46
CA VAL A 171 6.12 -20.12 2.93
C VAL A 171 6.46 -18.83 2.21
N TRP A 172 5.41 -18.10 1.81
CA TRP A 172 5.49 -16.69 1.49
C TRP A 172 4.90 -15.88 2.63
N TYR A 173 5.61 -14.86 3.10
CA TYR A 173 5.12 -13.94 4.12
C TYR A 173 4.79 -12.60 3.50
N LYS A 174 3.63 -12.05 3.84
CA LYS A 174 3.26 -10.69 3.46
C LYS A 174 3.72 -9.74 4.55
N TYR A 175 4.56 -8.78 4.19
CA TYR A 175 5.01 -7.74 5.09
C TYR A 175 4.30 -6.44 4.79
N MET A 176 4.31 -5.54 5.77
CA MET A 176 3.74 -4.20 5.68
C MET A 176 4.84 -3.19 6.01
N LEU A 177 5.02 -2.19 5.14
CA LEU A 177 6.02 -1.16 5.29
C LEU A 177 5.37 0.20 5.07
N LYS A 178 5.58 1.13 6.01
CA LYS A 178 5.07 2.50 5.87
C LYS A 178 6.05 3.32 5.03
N ASN A 179 5.55 4.02 4.01
CA ASN A 179 6.35 5.01 3.29
C ASN A 179 6.62 6.20 4.24
N PRO A 180 7.87 6.62 4.44
CA PRO A 180 8.19 7.77 5.30
C PRO A 180 7.63 9.11 4.78
N HIS A 181 7.46 9.23 3.45
CA HIS A 181 6.94 10.42 2.78
C HIS A 181 5.70 10.10 1.92
N PRO A 182 4.54 9.80 2.53
CA PRO A 182 3.31 9.48 1.81
C PRO A 182 2.76 10.66 0.97
N GLU A 183 3.17 11.89 1.29
CA GLU A 183 2.83 13.09 0.54
C GLU A 183 3.54 13.19 -0.80
N LYS A 184 4.65 12.45 -1.01
CA LYS A 184 5.44 12.45 -2.23
C LYS A 184 5.03 11.31 -3.15
N GLU A 185 4.98 11.60 -4.45
CA GLU A 185 4.71 10.59 -5.46
C GLU A 185 5.94 9.70 -5.61
N VAL A 186 5.76 8.40 -5.41
CA VAL A 186 6.80 7.40 -5.62
C VAL A 186 6.96 7.23 -7.13
N ARG A 187 8.19 6.98 -7.56
CA ARG A 187 8.57 6.65 -8.94
C ARG A 187 9.08 5.22 -9.05
N TYR A 188 9.92 4.81 -8.09
CA TYR A 188 10.45 3.45 -8.01
C TYR A 188 10.47 2.94 -6.58
N ILE A 189 10.25 1.64 -6.43
CA ILE A 189 10.55 0.89 -5.21
C ILE A 189 11.64 -0.12 -5.54
N THR A 190 12.78 0.00 -4.86
CA THR A 190 13.94 -0.87 -5.06
C THR A 190 14.10 -1.78 -3.85
N PHE A 191 14.24 -3.08 -4.10
CA PHE A 191 14.52 -4.10 -3.11
C PHE A 191 15.97 -4.56 -3.26
N GLU A 192 16.72 -4.54 -2.17
CA GLU A 192 18.14 -4.89 -2.15
C GLU A 192 18.45 -5.93 -1.08
N ASN A 193 19.25 -6.94 -1.43
CA ASN A 193 19.84 -7.85 -0.46
C ASN A 193 21.10 -7.22 0.13
N ILE A 194 21.15 -7.09 1.45
CA ILE A 194 22.33 -6.59 2.18
C ILE A 194 23.12 -7.70 2.89
N ASN A 195 22.64 -8.94 2.88
CA ASN A 195 23.29 -10.06 3.58
C ASN A 195 23.67 -11.19 2.60
N PRO A 196 24.98 -11.44 2.36
CA PRO A 196 25.42 -12.45 1.39
C PRO A 196 25.08 -13.89 1.83
N GLN A 197 24.79 -14.11 3.12
CA GLN A 197 24.42 -15.42 3.63
C GLN A 197 22.95 -15.74 3.42
N CYS A 198 22.12 -14.76 3.08
CA CYS A 198 20.69 -14.91 2.88
C CYS A 198 20.32 -14.73 1.40
N THR A 199 19.29 -15.43 0.96
CA THR A 199 18.69 -15.25 -0.36
C THR A 199 17.25 -14.75 -0.22
N PRO A 200 17.04 -13.47 0.19
CA PRO A 200 15.71 -12.89 0.20
C PRO A 200 15.14 -12.87 -1.21
N ARG A 201 13.89 -13.28 -1.31
CA ARG A 201 13.12 -13.34 -2.55
C ARG A 201 11.90 -12.44 -2.43
N ILE A 202 11.56 -11.79 -3.53
CA ILE A 202 10.43 -10.86 -3.62
C ILE A 202 9.43 -11.44 -4.63
N GLY A 203 8.19 -11.68 -4.18
CA GLY A 203 7.12 -12.15 -5.06
C GLY A 203 6.77 -11.09 -6.12
N ASN A 204 6.32 -11.52 -7.30
CA ASN A 204 5.90 -10.62 -8.37
C ASN A 204 4.50 -10.00 -8.14
N VAL A 205 4.15 -9.72 -6.90
CA VAL A 205 2.91 -9.05 -6.52
C VAL A 205 3.22 -8.08 -5.40
N ILE A 206 2.81 -6.84 -5.58
CA ILE A 206 2.84 -5.81 -4.54
C ILE A 206 1.43 -5.24 -4.39
N GLN A 207 1.11 -4.83 -3.18
CA GLN A 207 -0.12 -4.11 -2.88
C GLN A 207 0.27 -2.84 -2.16
N TYR A 208 -0.45 -1.75 -2.37
CA TYR A 208 -0.27 -0.56 -1.57
C TYR A 208 -1.59 0.11 -1.23
N LEU A 209 -1.57 0.86 -0.14
CA LEU A 209 -2.65 1.77 0.23
C LEU A 209 -2.23 3.19 -0.07
N SER A 210 -3.15 3.97 -0.59
CA SER A 210 -3.02 5.40 -0.82
C SER A 210 -4.24 6.13 -0.26
N LYS A 211 -4.06 7.31 0.32
CA LYS A 211 -5.20 8.16 0.67
C LYS A 211 -5.83 8.73 -0.58
N ILE A 212 -7.17 8.74 -0.64
CA ILE A 212 -7.89 9.38 -1.73
C ILE A 212 -7.58 10.87 -1.70
N LYS A 213 -6.88 11.36 -2.73
CA LYS A 213 -6.65 12.78 -2.93
C LYS A 213 -7.80 13.35 -3.76
N THR A 214 -8.49 14.34 -3.23
CA THR A 214 -9.45 15.12 -4.02
C THR A 214 -8.69 15.97 -5.03
N MET A 215 -9.12 15.97 -6.29
CA MET A 215 -8.57 16.91 -7.28
C MET A 215 -8.73 18.34 -6.77
N PRO A 216 -7.69 19.21 -6.89
CA PRO A 216 -7.88 20.63 -6.68
C PRO A 216 -8.89 21.15 -7.71
N VAL A 217 -9.95 21.79 -7.21
CA VAL A 217 -10.95 22.50 -8.03
C VAL A 217 -10.36 23.81 -8.54
#